data_AF-A0A0F9NVL3-F1
#
_entry.id   AF-A0A0F9NVL3-F1
#
_cell.length_a   1.000
_cell.length_b   1.000
_cell.length_c   1.000
_cell.angle_alpha   90.00
_cell.angle_beta   90.00
_cell.angle_gamma   90.00
#
_symmetry.space_group_name_H-M   'P 1'
#
loop_
_entity.id
_entity.type
_entity.pdbx_description
1 polymer ?
#
loop_
_entity_poly.entity_id
_entity_poly.type
_entity_poly.pdbx_seq_one_letter_code
_entity_poly.pdbx_strand_id
1 'polypeptide(L)'
;MKALIKKVEEGPSDMPYDYWILGQLKSGIEIEIRDYDNFDLRDNTNQWIDCLLIANNLVILSSFTSSPHIFEGKFLGRYPLPPKWENHRKNLIDEDFYAIKILDGIIIGLYKTFEKMSKGMSIEKGKNIIVKILSFGLVAWKPL
;
A
#
# COMPACT_ATOMS: atom_id res chain seq x y z
N MET A 1 -1.44 7.86 -4.61
CA MET A 1 -2.70 7.63 -3.86
C MET A 1 -2.82 8.77 -2.87
N LYS A 2 -4.02 9.16 -2.42
CA LYS A 2 -4.13 10.20 -1.38
C LYS A 2 -4.67 9.61 -0.10
N ALA A 3 -4.03 9.93 1.03
CA ALA A 3 -4.45 9.49 2.36
C ALA A 3 -4.39 10.65 3.35
N LEU A 4 -5.41 10.77 4.20
CA LEU A 4 -5.43 11.67 5.35
C LEU A 4 -4.73 10.97 6.52
N ILE A 5 -3.73 11.61 7.12
CA ILE A 5 -3.10 11.09 8.34
C ILE A 5 -4.00 11.39 9.53
N LYS A 6 -4.61 10.36 10.14
CA LYS A 6 -5.47 10.52 11.33
C LYS A 6 -4.66 10.50 12.61
N LYS A 7 -3.68 9.60 12.67
CA LYS A 7 -2.87 9.35 13.85
C LYS A 7 -1.53 8.75 13.43
N VAL A 8 -0.49 9.08 14.18
CA VAL A 8 0.83 8.43 14.10
C VAL A 8 1.17 7.98 15.52
N GLU A 9 1.49 6.70 15.68
CA GLU A 9 1.83 6.08 16.95
C GLU A 9 3.19 5.40 16.85
N GLU A 10 3.94 5.40 17.95
CA GLU A 10 5.13 4.57 18.06
C GLU A 10 4.71 3.09 18.04
N GLY A 11 5.47 2.30 17.31
CA GLY A 11 5.30 0.87 17.21
C GLY A 11 5.82 0.14 18.44
N PRO A 12 5.51 -1.16 18.54
CA PRO A 12 5.83 -1.95 19.72
C PRO A 12 7.32 -2.26 19.86
N SER A 13 8.17 -1.92 18.87
CA SER A 13 9.61 -2.12 18.97
C SER A 13 10.34 -0.87 19.46
N ASP A 14 11.40 -1.06 20.23
CA ASP A 14 12.31 0.01 20.67
C ASP A 14 13.17 0.57 19.52
N MET A 15 12.86 0.23 18.26
CA MET A 15 13.56 0.80 17.13
C MET A 15 13.16 2.27 17.00
N PRO A 16 14.11 3.20 16.80
CA PRO A 16 13.83 4.64 16.75
C PRO A 16 12.88 5.08 15.61
N TYR A 17 12.41 4.14 14.79
CA TYR A 17 11.66 4.37 13.56
C TYR A 17 10.65 3.26 13.26
N ASP A 18 9.98 2.74 14.28
CA ASP A 18 8.81 1.88 14.12
C ASP A 18 7.57 2.75 14.34
N TYR A 19 6.89 3.17 13.28
CA TYR A 19 5.68 3.99 13.40
C TYR A 19 4.49 3.32 12.72
N TRP A 20 3.36 3.34 13.43
CA TRP A 20 2.05 3.01 12.90
C TRP A 20 1.28 4.26 12.55
N ILE A 21 0.85 4.34 11.32
CA ILE A 21 0.09 5.46 10.79
C ILE A 21 -1.32 4.97 10.51
N LEU A 22 -2.30 5.52 11.21
CA LEU A 22 -3.70 5.36 10.84
C LEU A 22 -4.01 6.38 9.74
N GLY A 23 -4.24 5.88 8.52
CA GLY A 23 -4.60 6.67 7.36
C GLY A 23 -6.08 6.53 7.01
N GLN A 24 -6.68 7.54 6.41
CA GLN A 24 -8.01 7.44 5.78
C GLN A 24 -7.90 7.75 4.28
N LEU A 25 -8.38 6.83 3.44
CA LEU A 25 -8.46 7.02 1.99
C LEU A 25 -9.62 7.95 1.62
N LYS A 26 -9.69 8.39 0.35
CA LYS A 26 -10.77 9.28 -0.13
C LYS A 26 -12.15 8.64 -0.09
N SER A 27 -12.22 7.32 -0.26
CA SER A 27 -13.41 6.51 -0.10
C SER A 27 -13.92 6.46 1.35
N GLY A 28 -13.14 6.97 2.31
CA GLY A 28 -13.45 6.93 3.73
C GLY A 28 -12.92 5.68 4.45
N ILE A 29 -12.36 4.72 3.72
CA ILE A 29 -11.75 3.50 4.29
C ILE A 29 -10.54 3.87 5.14
N GLU A 30 -10.51 3.36 6.37
CA GLU A 30 -9.36 3.46 7.26
C GLU A 30 -8.37 2.33 6.98
N ILE A 31 -7.10 2.69 6.90
CA ILE A 31 -6.00 1.78 6.62
C ILE A 31 -4.87 1.99 7.61
N GLU A 32 -4.23 0.89 7.97
CA GLU A 32 -3.04 0.90 8.80
C GLU A 32 -1.80 0.84 7.91
N ILE A 33 -0.94 1.84 8.05
CA ILE A 33 0.28 2.00 7.27
C ILE A 33 1.47 1.88 8.23
N ARG A 34 2.35 0.93 7.95
CA ARG A 34 3.65 0.79 8.60
C ARG A 34 4.68 1.61 7.84
N ASP A 35 5.43 2.39 8.59
CA ASP A 35 6.62 3.04 8.09
C ASP A 35 7.85 2.14 8.29
N TYR A 36 8.56 1.82 7.22
CA TYR A 36 9.77 1.00 7.24
C TYR A 36 11.04 1.79 6.92
N ASP A 37 10.91 3.06 6.52
CA ASP A 37 12.00 3.88 5.99
C ASP A 37 12.16 5.19 6.80
N ASN A 38 11.69 5.20 8.04
CA ASN A 38 11.88 6.28 9.01
C ASN A 38 11.20 7.61 8.62
N PHE A 39 10.04 7.53 7.96
CA PHE A 39 9.13 8.65 7.74
C PHE A 39 8.40 9.09 9.02
N ASP A 40 8.94 10.11 9.69
CA ASP A 40 8.21 10.82 10.74
C ASP A 40 7.10 11.70 10.13
N LEU A 41 5.85 11.23 10.23
CA LEU A 41 4.66 11.93 9.75
C LEU A 41 3.89 12.68 10.85
N ARG A 42 4.42 12.78 12.08
CA ARG A 42 3.67 13.33 13.22
C ARG A 42 3.17 14.75 12.95
N ASP A 43 4.02 15.59 12.35
CA ASP A 43 3.71 16.98 11.98
C ASP A 43 2.66 17.10 10.85
N ASN A 44 2.35 15.98 10.17
CA ASN A 44 1.35 15.92 9.12
C ASN A 44 0.01 15.31 9.59
N THR A 45 -0.19 15.13 10.90
CA THR A 45 -1.48 14.71 11.44
C THR A 45 -2.59 15.69 11.03
N ASN A 46 -3.75 15.15 10.64
CA ASN A 46 -4.89 15.85 10.03
C ASN A 46 -4.61 16.50 8.67
N GLN A 47 -3.53 16.12 7.99
CA GLN A 47 -3.23 16.58 6.63
C GLN A 47 -3.33 15.43 5.62
N TRP A 48 -3.70 15.79 4.39
CA TRP A 48 -3.66 14.87 3.28
C TRP A 48 -2.26 14.81 2.67
N ILE A 49 -1.81 13.60 2.36
CA ILE A 49 -0.56 13.34 1.65
C ILE A 49 -0.84 12.65 0.31
N ASP A 50 0.02 12.86 -0.70
CA ASP A 50 0.14 11.93 -1.84
C ASP A 50 1.17 10.87 -1.46
N CYS A 51 0.75 9.61 -1.48
CA CYS A 51 1.57 8.48 -1.05
C CYS A 51 1.60 7.36 -2.10
N LEU A 52 2.66 6.57 -2.03
CA LEU A 52 2.80 5.27 -2.68
C LEU A 52 2.79 4.21 -1.58
N LEU A 53 1.79 3.35 -1.61
CA LEU A 53 1.62 2.29 -0.62
C LEU A 53 1.93 0.93 -1.23
N ILE A 54 2.67 0.12 -0.49
CA ILE A 54 2.88 -1.29 -0.79
C ILE A 54 1.94 -2.15 0.06
N ALA A 55 1.30 -3.14 -0.54
CA ALA A 55 0.47 -4.10 0.17
C ALA A 55 1.35 -5.16 0.84
N ASN A 56 1.42 -5.10 2.17
CA ASN A 56 2.05 -6.14 2.97
C ASN A 56 0.98 -7.14 3.40
N ASN A 57 1.25 -8.44 3.26
CA ASN A 57 0.30 -9.51 3.59
C ASN A 57 -1.04 -9.39 2.82
N LEU A 58 -0.94 -9.35 1.49
CA LEU A 58 -2.11 -9.38 0.61
C LEU A 58 -2.63 -10.82 0.43
N VAL A 59 -3.94 -10.97 0.25
CA VAL A 59 -4.62 -12.24 -0.07
C VAL A 59 -5.66 -12.00 -1.15
N ILE A 60 -5.70 -12.83 -2.19
CA ILE A 60 -6.75 -12.75 -3.23
C ILE A 60 -7.97 -13.55 -2.79
N LEU A 61 -9.15 -12.94 -2.90
CA LEU A 61 -10.41 -13.53 -2.50
C LEU A 61 -11.24 -13.95 -3.72
N SER A 62 -12.02 -15.01 -3.57
CA SER A 62 -12.96 -15.49 -4.59
C SER A 62 -14.27 -14.69 -4.62
N SER A 63 -14.58 -13.97 -3.55
CA SER A 63 -15.81 -13.19 -3.40
C SER A 63 -15.59 -12.00 -2.47
N PHE A 64 -16.44 -10.98 -2.62
CA PHE A 64 -16.37 -9.77 -1.81
C PHE A 64 -17.03 -9.99 -0.45
N THR A 65 -16.39 -9.53 0.62
CA THR A 65 -17.02 -9.42 1.94
C THR A 65 -16.79 -8.01 2.48
N SER A 66 -17.75 -7.48 3.25
CA SER A 66 -17.63 -6.13 3.81
C SER A 66 -16.60 -6.12 4.94
N SER A 67 -15.37 -5.71 4.63
CA SER A 67 -14.29 -5.51 5.60
C SER A 67 -13.46 -4.30 5.18
N PRO A 68 -12.98 -3.47 6.13
CA PRO A 68 -12.15 -2.30 5.81
C PRO A 68 -10.80 -2.67 5.15
N HIS A 69 -10.43 -3.95 5.19
CA HIS A 69 -9.22 -4.47 4.57
C HIS A 69 -9.45 -5.06 3.18
N ILE A 70 -10.68 -5.03 2.65
CA ILE A 70 -11.01 -5.65 1.36
C ILE A 70 -11.19 -4.57 0.30
N PHE A 71 -10.43 -4.72 -0.78
CA PHE A 71 -10.41 -3.81 -1.90
C PHE A 71 -10.76 -4.57 -3.17
N GLU A 72 -11.68 -4.01 -3.95
CA GLU A 72 -11.90 -4.43 -5.33
C GLU A 72 -11.10 -3.52 -6.27
N GLY A 73 -10.45 -4.11 -7.26
CA GLY A 73 -9.68 -3.35 -8.22
C GLY A 73 -9.30 -4.13 -9.46
N LYS A 74 -8.61 -3.44 -10.37
CA LYS A 74 -8.11 -4.00 -11.61
C LYS A 74 -6.63 -4.34 -11.48
N PHE A 75 -6.27 -5.59 -11.71
CA PHE A 75 -4.86 -6.01 -11.74
C PHE A 75 -4.15 -5.36 -12.94
N LEU A 76 -3.05 -4.66 -12.70
CA LEU A 76 -2.29 -3.97 -13.75
C LEU A 76 -1.11 -4.80 -14.27
N GLY A 77 -0.76 -5.91 -13.60
CA GLY A 77 0.46 -6.66 -13.88
C GLY A 77 1.71 -5.94 -13.39
N ARG A 78 2.85 -6.22 -14.02
CA ARG A 78 4.13 -5.55 -13.75
C ARG A 78 3.96 -4.04 -13.90
N TYR A 79 4.42 -3.31 -12.90
CA TYR A 79 4.18 -1.88 -12.76
C TYR A 79 5.49 -1.12 -12.60
N PRO A 80 5.95 -0.41 -13.65
CA PRO A 80 7.07 0.50 -13.51
C PRO A 80 6.66 1.66 -12.61
N LEU A 81 7.46 1.94 -11.58
CA LEU A 81 7.19 3.07 -10.70
C LEU A 81 7.26 4.39 -11.51
N PRO A 82 6.27 5.28 -11.37
CA PRO A 82 6.32 6.59 -12.01
C PRO A 82 7.55 7.42 -11.59
N PRO A 83 8.09 8.28 -12.47
CA PRO A 83 9.27 9.11 -12.17
C PRO A 83 9.16 9.93 -10.88
N LYS A 84 7.95 10.37 -10.53
CA LYS A 84 7.71 11.14 -9.29
C LYS A 84 8.08 10.39 -7.99
N TRP A 85 8.23 9.07 -8.04
CA TRP A 85 8.60 8.23 -6.90
C TRP A 85 10.01 7.64 -7.01
N GLU A 86 10.71 7.89 -8.11
CA GLU A 86 11.98 7.24 -8.44
C GLU A 86 13.09 7.55 -7.43
N ASN A 87 13.06 8.73 -6.80
CA ASN A 87 14.05 9.15 -5.80
C ASN A 87 13.80 8.60 -4.38
N HIS A 88 12.64 7.98 -4.12
CA HIS A 88 12.32 7.38 -2.83
C HIS A 88 12.71 5.88 -2.76
N ARG A 89 13.51 5.43 -3.73
CA ARG A 89 13.86 4.01 -3.96
C ARG A 89 14.92 3.40 -3.06
N LYS A 90 15.47 4.08 -2.06
CA LYS A 90 16.81 3.74 -1.51
C LYS A 90 17.04 2.26 -1.12
N ASN A 91 15.99 1.47 -0.86
CA ASN A 91 16.08 0.04 -0.50
C ASN A 91 15.31 -0.94 -1.41
N LEU A 92 14.71 -0.50 -2.54
CA LEU A 92 13.78 -1.30 -3.36
C LEU A 92 14.21 -1.42 -4.84
N ILE A 93 15.49 -1.16 -5.13
CA ILE A 93 16.01 -0.86 -6.48
C ILE A 93 15.88 -2.04 -7.46
N ASP A 94 15.86 -3.28 -6.96
CA ASP A 94 15.85 -4.50 -7.78
C ASP A 94 14.52 -5.27 -7.76
N GLU A 95 13.46 -4.69 -7.17
CA GLU A 95 12.19 -5.41 -7.02
C GLU A 95 11.21 -5.13 -8.16
N ASP A 96 10.70 -6.21 -8.75
CA ASP A 96 9.59 -6.16 -9.70
C ASP A 96 8.28 -5.95 -8.95
N PHE A 97 7.78 -4.71 -9.02
CA PHE A 97 6.46 -4.36 -8.51
C PHE A 97 5.36 -4.79 -9.46
N TYR A 98 4.27 -5.23 -8.86
CA TYR A 98 2.99 -5.44 -9.49
C TYR A 98 1.98 -4.49 -8.86
N ALA A 99 0.96 -4.10 -9.61
CA ALA A 99 0.02 -3.10 -9.14
C ALA A 99 -1.44 -3.50 -9.28
N ILE A 100 -2.26 -2.95 -8.41
CA ILE A 100 -3.71 -3.01 -8.43
C ILE A 100 -4.23 -1.58 -8.46
N LYS A 101 -5.09 -1.27 -9.42
CA LYS A 101 -5.84 -0.02 -9.44
C LYS A 101 -7.15 -0.22 -8.70
N ILE A 102 -7.26 0.39 -7.52
CA ILE A 102 -8.50 0.47 -6.74
C ILE A 102 -9.15 1.83 -6.95
N LEU A 103 -10.30 2.06 -6.32
CA LEU A 103 -11.01 3.35 -6.37
C LEU A 103 -10.12 4.53 -5.95
N ASP A 104 -9.38 4.38 -4.84
CA ASP A 104 -8.57 5.45 -4.24
C ASP A 104 -7.20 5.67 -4.91
N GLY A 105 -6.84 4.82 -5.87
CA GLY A 105 -5.59 4.94 -6.62
C GLY A 105 -4.91 3.61 -6.86
N ILE A 106 -3.58 3.65 -6.82
CA ILE A 106 -2.74 2.49 -7.12
C ILE A 106 -2.08 2.02 -5.84
N ILE A 107 -2.19 0.72 -5.61
CA ILE A 107 -1.46 -0.02 -4.59
C ILE A 107 -0.46 -0.91 -5.31
N ILE A 108 0.79 -0.94 -4.84
CA ILE A 108 1.81 -1.84 -5.37
C ILE A 108 2.01 -3.04 -4.45
N GLY A 109 2.62 -4.09 -4.95
CA GLY A 109 3.04 -5.25 -4.17
C GLY A 109 4.18 -5.96 -4.88
N LEU A 110 4.96 -6.74 -4.14
CA LEU A 110 6.08 -7.49 -4.72
C LEU A 110 5.56 -8.64 -5.57
N TYR A 111 6.23 -8.96 -6.68
CA TYR A 111 5.90 -10.11 -7.50
C TYR A 111 5.73 -11.39 -6.67
N LYS A 112 6.70 -11.67 -5.79
CA LYS A 112 6.69 -12.86 -4.91
C LYS A 112 5.45 -12.92 -4.02
N THR A 113 4.93 -11.75 -3.61
CA THR A 113 3.70 -11.65 -2.84
C THR A 113 2.54 -12.14 -3.70
N PHE A 114 2.37 -11.62 -4.91
CA PHE A 114 1.32 -12.08 -5.84
C PHE A 114 1.44 -13.56 -6.25
N GLU A 115 2.64 -14.03 -6.58
CA GLU A 115 2.90 -15.41 -7.02
C GLU A 115 2.58 -16.43 -5.92
N LYS A 116 2.99 -16.16 -4.68
CA LYS A 116 2.73 -17.05 -3.55
C LYS A 116 1.25 -17.25 -3.28
N MET A 117 0.41 -16.21 -3.39
CA MET A 117 -1.02 -16.34 -3.07
C MET A 117 -1.97 -16.51 -4.25
N SER A 118 -1.47 -16.48 -5.49
CA SER A 118 -2.19 -17.08 -6.60
C SER A 118 -2.05 -18.61 -6.66
N LYS A 119 -1.30 -19.24 -5.72
CA LYS A 119 -0.97 -20.68 -5.73
C LYS A 119 -0.41 -21.15 -7.09
N GLY A 120 0.38 -20.29 -7.74
CA GLY A 120 0.92 -20.56 -9.08
C GLY A 120 -0.03 -20.27 -10.24
N MET A 121 -1.23 -19.72 -10.00
CA MET A 121 -2.08 -19.21 -11.07
C MET A 121 -1.56 -17.85 -11.57
N SER A 122 -1.36 -17.71 -12.87
CA SER A 122 -1.07 -16.41 -13.46
C SER A 122 -2.33 -15.56 -13.46
N ILE A 123 -2.30 -14.40 -12.81
CA ILE A 123 -3.40 -13.43 -12.87
C ILE A 123 -3.21 -12.60 -14.14
N GLU A 124 -4.18 -12.64 -15.03
CA GLU A 124 -4.09 -11.86 -16.27
C GLU A 124 -4.22 -10.36 -15.99
N LYS A 125 -3.35 -9.58 -16.64
CA LYS A 125 -3.45 -8.11 -16.63
C LYS A 125 -4.83 -7.68 -17.12
N GLY A 126 -5.44 -6.78 -16.35
CA GLY A 126 -6.74 -6.21 -16.64
C GLY A 126 -7.92 -6.96 -16.05
N LYS A 127 -7.71 -8.09 -15.37
CA LYS A 127 -8.78 -8.77 -14.62
C LYS A 127 -9.17 -7.95 -13.39
N ASN A 128 -10.46 -7.97 -13.08
CA ASN A 128 -10.95 -7.52 -11.79
C ASN A 128 -10.58 -8.56 -10.74
N ILE A 129 -10.06 -8.09 -9.62
CA ILE A 129 -9.67 -8.93 -8.48
C ILE A 129 -10.19 -8.29 -7.20
N ILE A 130 -10.40 -9.15 -6.21
CA ILE A 130 -10.74 -8.74 -4.85
C ILE A 130 -9.57 -9.16 -3.98
N VAL A 131 -9.04 -8.21 -3.22
CA VAL A 131 -7.88 -8.44 -2.36
C VAL A 131 -8.16 -8.02 -0.94
N LYS A 132 -7.75 -8.84 0.01
CA LYS A 132 -7.62 -8.46 1.42
C LYS A 132 -6.20 -7.99 1.66
N ILE A 133 -6.02 -6.80 2.21
CA ILE A 133 -4.71 -6.24 2.56
C ILE A 133 -4.71 -5.98 4.05
N LEU A 134 -3.90 -6.75 4.79
CA LEU A 134 -3.86 -6.65 6.25
C LEU A 134 -3.09 -5.43 6.74
N SER A 135 -2.10 -4.99 5.97
CA SER A 135 -1.24 -3.87 6.35
C SER A 135 -0.65 -3.22 5.10
N PHE A 136 -0.48 -1.91 5.13
CA PHE A 136 0.28 -1.21 4.09
C PHE A 136 1.69 -0.91 4.59
N GLY A 137 2.66 -0.88 3.69
CA GLY A 137 3.92 -0.20 3.90
C GLY A 137 3.91 1.16 3.20
N LEU A 138 4.51 2.18 3.80
CA LEU A 138 4.74 3.46 3.15
C LEU A 138 6.04 3.40 2.36
N VAL A 139 5.96 3.56 1.04
CA VAL A 139 7.16 3.53 0.16
C VAL A 139 7.64 4.94 -0.16
N ALA A 140 6.71 5.85 -0.39
CA ALA A 140 7.01 7.24 -0.68
C ALA A 140 5.82 8.12 -0.30
N TRP A 141 6.07 9.37 0.05
CA TRP A 141 5.02 10.34 0.31
C TRP A 141 5.49 11.78 0.12
N LYS A 142 4.52 12.69 0.03
CA LYS A 142 4.71 14.13 0.13
C LYS A 142 3.43 14.83 0.61
N PRO A 143 3.53 15.98 1.29
CA PRO A 143 2.36 16.80 1.62
C PRO A 143 1.65 17.30 0.34
N LEU A 144 0.35 17.61 0.45
CA LEU A 144 -0.47 18.16 -0.62
C LEU A 144 -0.66 19.67 -0.53
#